data_AF-A0A1D1Y2C0-F1
#
_entry.id   AF-A0A1D1Y2C0-F1
#
_cell.length_a   1.000
_cell.length_b   1.000
_cell.length_c   1.000
_cell.angle_alpha   90.00
_cell.angle_beta   90.00
_cell.angle_gamma   90.00
#
_symmetry.space_group_name_H-M   'P 1'
#
loop_
_entity.id
_entity.type
_entity.pdbx_description
1 polymer ?
#
loop_
_entity_poly.entity_id
_entity_poly.type
_entity_poly.pdbx_seq_one_letter_code
_entity_poly.pdbx_strand_id
1 'polypeptide(L)'
;MKTTSLLFAALIAIFTLAPTSEAVCDNQAVFNDCKTRGNSQLSACGFDDWACKCTANNAIQLCYLQCPNDPATQNEGTAYKPATEQSCQLASSQSAAKASATPAPAPAP
;
A
#
# COMPACT_ATOMS: atom_id res chain seq x y z
N MET A 1 29.99 68.29 -11.87
CA MET A 1 29.56 67.54 -10.65
C MET A 1 28.27 66.83 -11.03
N LYS A 2 28.03 65.53 -10.88
CA LYS A 2 28.70 64.42 -10.21
C LYS A 2 28.11 63.14 -10.84
N THR A 3 28.99 62.21 -11.18
CA THR A 3 28.72 60.87 -11.72
C THR A 3 28.11 59.97 -10.64
N THR A 4 27.07 59.20 -10.98
CA THR A 4 26.74 57.99 -10.21
C THR A 4 26.22 56.90 -11.14
N SER A 5 27.19 56.21 -11.73
CA SER A 5 27.04 54.92 -12.40
C SER A 5 26.89 53.85 -11.32
N LEU A 6 25.78 53.10 -11.32
CA LEU A 6 25.62 51.89 -10.50
C LEU A 6 25.37 50.72 -11.45
N LEU A 7 26.46 50.01 -11.69
CA LEU A 7 26.58 48.81 -12.49
C LEU A 7 26.88 47.66 -11.52
N PHE A 8 26.30 46.48 -11.81
CA PHE A 8 26.54 45.17 -11.18
C PHE A 8 25.93 44.98 -9.78
N ALA A 9 25.23 43.89 -9.45
CA ALA A 9 25.38 42.52 -9.90
C ALA A 9 24.02 41.79 -9.95
N ALA A 10 23.62 41.31 -11.12
CA ALA A 10 22.58 40.30 -11.25
C ALA A 10 23.20 38.93 -10.95
N LEU A 11 23.07 38.47 -9.70
CA LEU A 11 23.35 37.09 -9.31
C LEU A 11 22.23 36.21 -9.86
N ILE A 12 22.38 35.73 -11.09
CA ILE A 12 21.55 34.66 -11.65
C ILE A 12 22.00 33.37 -10.97
N ALA A 13 21.35 33.01 -9.86
CA ALA A 13 21.46 31.68 -9.29
C ALA A 13 20.80 30.70 -10.27
N ILE A 14 21.62 30.07 -11.12
CA ILE A 14 21.18 28.93 -11.94
C ILE A 14 21.01 27.77 -10.96
N PHE A 15 19.81 27.62 -10.41
CA PHE A 15 19.39 26.36 -9.82
C PHE A 15 19.31 25.35 -10.96
N THR A 16 20.38 24.59 -11.15
CA THR A 16 20.32 23.34 -11.89
C THR A 16 19.36 22.44 -11.11
N LEU A 17 18.09 22.43 -11.53
CA LEU A 17 17.16 21.35 -11.20
C LEU A 17 17.81 20.07 -11.70
N ALA A 18 18.54 19.39 -10.83
CA ALA A 18 18.90 18.01 -11.08
C ALA A 18 17.58 17.30 -11.36
N PRO A 19 17.44 16.57 -12.48
CA PRO A 19 16.27 15.75 -12.68
C PRO A 19 16.26 14.80 -11.48
N THR A 20 15.31 15.01 -10.57
CA THR A 20 14.89 13.97 -9.64
C THR A 20 14.35 12.89 -10.57
N SER A 21 15.22 11.98 -11.01
CA SER A 21 14.78 10.69 -11.52
C SER A 21 14.07 10.06 -10.33
N GLU A 22 12.79 10.40 -10.18
CA GLU A 22 11.89 9.68 -9.31
C GLU A 22 12.05 8.24 -9.76
N ALA A 23 12.56 7.40 -8.86
CA ALA A 23 12.90 6.04 -9.21
C ALA A 23 11.63 5.35 -9.70
N VAL A 24 11.52 5.19 -11.02
CA VAL A 24 10.35 4.57 -11.65
C VAL A 24 10.38 3.09 -11.32
N CYS A 25 9.24 2.51 -10.98
CA CYS A 25 9.16 1.08 -10.73
C CYS A 25 9.56 0.27 -11.97
N ASP A 26 10.66 -0.47 -11.89
CA ASP A 26 11.16 -1.33 -12.97
C ASP A 26 10.11 -2.38 -13.42
N ASN A 27 9.29 -2.86 -12.48
CA ASN A 27 8.27 -3.88 -12.73
C ASN A 27 6.84 -3.30 -12.74
N GLN A 28 6.64 -2.08 -13.26
CA GLN A 28 5.34 -1.40 -13.23
C GLN A 28 4.20 -2.26 -13.80
N ALA A 29 4.44 -3.00 -14.89
CA ALA A 29 3.44 -3.88 -15.49
C ALA A 29 3.03 -5.03 -14.54
N VAL A 30 4.00 -5.65 -13.87
CA VAL A 30 3.76 -6.75 -12.91
C VAL A 30 3.04 -6.21 -11.68
N PHE A 31 3.44 -5.03 -11.18
CA PHE A 31 2.75 -4.35 -10.10
C PHE A 31 1.28 -4.07 -10.44
N ASN A 32 1.01 -3.49 -11.60
CA ASN A 32 -0.35 -3.14 -12.05
C ASN A 32 -1.23 -4.39 -12.19
N ASP A 33 -0.72 -5.44 -12.83
CA ASP A 33 -1.41 -6.71 -13.00
C ASP A 33 -1.67 -7.41 -11.65
N CYS A 34 -0.67 -7.41 -10.76
CA CYS A 34 -0.82 -7.90 -9.39
C CYS A 34 -1.92 -7.16 -8.63
N LYS A 35 -1.89 -5.82 -8.63
CA LYS A 35 -2.94 -5.01 -7.98
C LYS A 35 -4.31 -5.26 -8.59
N THR A 36 -4.40 -5.41 -9.90
CA THR A 36 -5.67 -5.69 -10.60
C THR A 36 -6.26 -7.03 -10.14
N ARG A 37 -5.45 -8.09 -10.10
CA ARG A 37 -5.88 -9.40 -9.59
C ARG A 37 -6.29 -9.35 -8.12
N GLY A 38 -5.48 -8.71 -7.28
CA GLY A 38 -5.79 -8.56 -5.85
C GLY A 38 -7.09 -7.80 -5.61
N ASN A 39 -7.32 -6.69 -6.31
CA ASN A 39 -8.57 -5.91 -6.19
C ASN A 39 -9.78 -6.68 -6.74
N SER A 40 -9.60 -7.45 -7.82
CA SER A 40 -10.65 -8.33 -8.33
C SER A 40 -11.03 -9.39 -7.30
N GLN A 41 -10.04 -10.03 -6.67
CA GLN A 41 -10.28 -10.98 -5.59
C GLN A 41 -10.99 -10.33 -4.40
N LEU A 42 -10.53 -9.15 -3.97
CA LEU A 42 -11.15 -8.41 -2.85
C LEU A 42 -12.61 -8.07 -3.14
N SER A 43 -12.91 -7.67 -4.37
CA SER A 43 -14.26 -7.32 -4.84
C SER A 43 -15.17 -8.54 -4.96
N ALA A 44 -14.61 -9.74 -5.16
CA ALA A 44 -15.34 -11.00 -5.18
C ALA A 44 -15.65 -11.54 -3.78
N CYS A 45 -14.99 -11.03 -2.73
CA CYS A 45 -15.26 -11.44 -1.36
C CYS A 45 -16.65 -11.00 -0.91
N GLY A 46 -17.35 -11.89 -0.19
CA GLY A 46 -18.61 -11.54 0.47
C GLY A 46 -18.43 -10.43 1.51
N PHE A 47 -19.53 -9.74 1.86
CA PHE A 47 -19.49 -8.61 2.77
C PHE A 47 -18.81 -8.93 4.12
N ASP A 48 -19.15 -10.06 4.74
CA ASP A 48 -18.58 -10.54 6.01
C ASP A 48 -17.54 -11.67 5.84
N ASP A 49 -17.11 -11.95 4.61
CA ASP A 49 -16.05 -12.94 4.36
C ASP A 49 -14.67 -12.35 4.66
N TRP A 50 -14.42 -12.10 5.94
CA TRP A 50 -13.19 -11.48 6.40
C TRP A 50 -11.95 -12.35 6.12
N ALA A 51 -12.11 -13.68 6.02
CA ALA A 51 -11.02 -14.58 5.62
C ALA A 51 -10.62 -14.37 4.15
N CYS A 52 -11.60 -14.27 3.24
CA CYS A 52 -11.36 -13.89 1.85
C CYS A 52 -10.69 -12.51 1.75
N LYS A 53 -11.24 -11.51 2.46
CA LYS A 53 -10.70 -10.14 2.44
C LYS A 53 -9.26 -10.07 2.96
N CYS A 54 -8.96 -10.77 4.06
CA CYS A 54 -7.59 -10.88 4.58
C CYS A 54 -6.63 -11.48 3.53
N THR A 55 -7.06 -12.52 2.82
CA THR A 55 -6.25 -13.15 1.76
C THR A 55 -6.01 -12.18 0.60
N ALA A 56 -7.06 -11.50 0.13
CA ALA A 56 -6.96 -10.55 -0.98
C ALA A 56 -6.12 -9.32 -0.62
N ASN A 57 -6.31 -8.74 0.57
CA ASN A 57 -5.53 -7.60 1.04
C ASN A 57 -4.04 -7.97 1.22
N ASN A 58 -3.73 -9.17 1.73
CA ASN A 58 -2.34 -9.66 1.76
C ASN A 58 -1.75 -9.79 0.35
N ALA A 59 -2.51 -10.31 -0.61
CA ALA A 59 -2.05 -10.40 -2.00
C ALA A 59 -1.74 -9.00 -2.58
N ILE A 60 -2.60 -8.01 -2.32
CA ILE A 60 -2.36 -6.61 -2.71
C ILE A 60 -1.12 -6.05 -2.01
N GLN A 61 -0.95 -6.31 -0.71
CA GLN A 61 0.20 -5.86 0.07
C GLN A 61 1.53 -6.39 -0.52
N LEU A 62 1.54 -7.63 -0.99
CA LEU A 62 2.71 -8.23 -1.64
C LEU A 62 3.02 -7.62 -3.02
N CYS A 63 2.04 -7.01 -3.69
CA CYS A 63 2.28 -6.34 -4.97
C CYS A 63 3.27 -5.18 -4.82
N TYR A 64 3.27 -4.48 -3.68
CA TYR A 64 4.22 -3.38 -3.44
C TYR A 64 5.69 -3.84 -3.43
N LEU A 65 5.96 -5.14 -3.25
CA LEU A 65 7.32 -5.70 -3.36
C LEU A 65 7.86 -5.72 -4.81
N GLN A 66 7.00 -5.50 -5.81
CA GLN A 66 7.44 -5.42 -7.22
C GLN A 66 8.20 -4.13 -7.51
N CYS A 67 8.02 -3.10 -6.68
CA CYS A 67 8.56 -1.76 -6.88
C CYS A 67 9.40 -1.30 -5.68
N PRO A 68 10.46 -2.04 -5.27
CA PRO A 68 11.17 -1.76 -4.02
C PRO A 68 11.91 -0.42 -4.02
N ASN A 69 12.30 0.06 -5.21
CA ASN A 69 13.07 1.29 -5.37
C ASN A 69 12.19 2.52 -5.61
N ASP A 70 10.88 2.37 -5.82
CA ASP A 70 9.96 3.50 -6.07
C ASP A 70 9.35 4.00 -4.75
N PRO A 71 9.76 5.17 -4.23
CA PRO A 71 9.26 5.69 -2.96
C PRO A 71 7.77 5.94 -2.96
N ALA A 72 7.18 6.33 -4.10
CA ALA A 72 5.75 6.58 -4.20
C ALA A 72 4.95 5.28 -3.97
N THR A 73 5.31 4.21 -4.67
CA THR A 73 4.68 2.89 -4.47
C THR A 73 4.94 2.33 -3.07
N GLN A 74 6.15 2.50 -2.51
CA GLN A 74 6.43 2.04 -1.13
C GLN A 74 5.60 2.81 -0.08
N ASN A 75 5.42 4.12 -0.26
CA ASN A 75 4.58 4.93 0.61
C ASN A 75 3.12 4.48 0.53
N GLU A 76 2.61 4.21 -0.68
CA GLU A 76 1.26 3.65 -0.87
C GLU A 76 1.13 2.30 -0.16
N GLY A 77 2.12 1.41 -0.30
CA GLY A 77 2.12 0.11 0.36
C GLY A 77 2.15 0.21 1.88
N THR A 78 2.86 1.19 2.43
CA THR A 78 2.86 1.47 3.87
C THR A 78 1.50 1.98 4.33
N ALA A 79 0.88 2.89 3.57
CA ALA A 79 -0.45 3.40 3.86
C ALA A 79 -1.55 2.33 3.72
N TYR A 80 -1.33 1.28 2.92
CA TYR A 80 -2.27 0.19 2.71
C TYR A 80 -2.26 -0.86 3.85
N LYS A 81 -1.15 -1.00 4.59
CA LYS A 81 -1.01 -1.99 5.67
C LYS A 81 -2.18 -2.07 6.66
N PRO A 82 -2.76 -0.95 7.14
CA PRO A 82 -3.87 -1.00 8.09
C PRO A 82 -5.10 -1.74 7.55
N ALA A 83 -5.38 -1.67 6.25
CA ALA A 83 -6.50 -2.40 5.65
C ALA A 83 -6.27 -3.93 5.69
N THR A 84 -5.04 -4.35 5.41
CA THR A 84 -4.61 -5.74 5.54
C THR A 84 -4.73 -6.21 7.00
N GLU A 85 -4.16 -5.46 7.94
CA GLU A 85 -4.18 -5.80 9.37
C GLU A 85 -5.62 -5.89 9.90
N GLN A 86 -6.47 -4.91 9.61
CA GLN A 86 -7.86 -4.89 10.06
C GLN A 86 -8.63 -6.11 9.55
N SER A 87 -8.55 -6.41 8.25
CA SER A 87 -9.27 -7.55 7.67
C SER A 87 -8.80 -8.89 8.25
N CYS A 88 -7.51 -9.05 8.52
CA CYS A 88 -6.95 -10.26 9.12
C CYS A 88 -7.26 -10.39 10.63
N GLN A 89 -7.33 -9.29 11.37
CA GLN A 89 -7.78 -9.30 12.77
C GLN A 89 -9.25 -9.74 12.87
N LEU A 90 -10.12 -9.24 11.97
CA LEU A 90 -11.53 -9.64 11.93
C LEU A 90 -11.70 -11.10 11.52
N ALA A 91 -10.92 -11.60 10.55
CA ALA A 91 -10.90 -13.01 10.17
C ALA A 91 -10.54 -13.92 11.34
N SER A 92 -9.51 -13.53 12.11
CA SER A 92 -9.06 -14.26 13.30
C SER A 92 -10.13 -14.26 14.39
N SER A 93 -10.78 -13.12 14.61
CA SER A 93 -11.83 -12.97 15.63
C SER A 93 -13.07 -13.82 15.32
N GLN A 94 -13.50 -13.88 14.06
CA GLN A 94 -14.59 -14.77 13.65
C GLN A 94 -14.24 -16.25 13.82
N SER A 95 -13.00 -16.63 13.53
CA SER A 95 -12.54 -18.01 13.70
C SER A 95 -12.59 -18.42 15.17
N ALA A 96 -12.17 -17.53 16.07
CA ALA A 96 -12.26 -17.74 17.52
C ALA A 96 -13.72 -17.84 18.02
N ALA A 97 -14.61 -16.96 17.54
CA ALA A 97 -16.03 -17.00 17.90
C ALA A 97 -16.70 -18.32 17.46
N LYS A 98 -16.37 -18.83 16.27
CA LYS A 98 -16.88 -20.10 15.77
C LYS A 98 -16.42 -21.29 16.60
N ALA A 99 -15.17 -21.29 17.08
CA ALA A 99 -14.65 -22.33 17.96
C ALA A 99 -15.42 -22.39 19.29
N SER A 100 -15.67 -21.24 19.91
CA SER A 100 -16.41 -21.12 21.17
C SER A 100 -17.89 -21.49 21.08
N ALA A 101 -18.48 -21.50 19.88
CA ALA A 101 -19.87 -21.87 19.66
C ALA A 101 -20.10 -23.39 19.55
N THR A 102 -19.04 -24.22 19.60
CA THR A 102 -19.17 -25.68 19.56
C THR A 102 -19.78 -26.16 20.88
N PRO A 103 -21.00 -26.75 20.89
CA PRO A 103 -21.59 -27.28 22.11
C PRO A 103 -20.74 -28.41 22.66
N ALA A 104 -20.51 -28.44 23.97
CA ALA A 104 -19.88 -29.58 24.62
C ALA A 104 -20.68 -30.87 24.30
N PRO A 105 -20.01 -31.99 23.99
CA PRO A 105 -20.71 -33.25 23.75
C PRO A 105 -21.59 -33.58 24.96
N ALA A 106 -22.87 -33.87 24.70
CA ALA A 106 -23.80 -34.26 25.74
C ALA A 106 -23.25 -35.50 26.47
N PRO A 107 -23.28 -35.54 27.81
CA PRO A 107 -22.84 -36.72 28.55
C PRO A 107 -23.65 -37.94 28.10
N ALA A 108 -22.95 -39.02 27.75
CA ALA A 108 -23.56 -40.31 27.40
C ALA A 108 -24.35 -40.88 28.60
N PRO A 109 -25.46 -41.61 28.35
CA PRO A 109 -26.32 -42.17 29.39
C PRO A 109 -25.63 -43.23 30.26
#